data_AF-A0A5J5S8D8-F1
#
_entry.id   AF-A0A5J5S8D8-F1
#
_cell.length_a   1.000
_cell.length_b   1.000
_cell.length_c   1.000
_cell.angle_alpha   90.00
_cell.angle_beta   90.00
_cell.angle_gamma   90.00
#
_symmetry.space_group_name_H-M   'P 1'
#
loop_
_entity.id
_entity.type
_entity.pdbx_description
1 polymer ?
#
loop_
_entity_poly.entity_id
_entity_poly.type
_entity_poly.pdbx_seq_one_letter_code
_entity_poly.pdbx_strand_id
1 'polypeptide(L)'
;MERTLWGHLPLLVRANSKESVEYILQTLWRTRKTGLDADDRRLICQMLQLQNESDLDPLLVCLRMLMRKCVYENISKDDIQKLFPSEVLPELQRLLTLLLQKFQREWRADVHMDKVSLPRLKTMTWNLATQDSEVREPVAVINLKLQNDMQCPQESDLSFQLAKETLDTMLKSVYSIRDQLSNMGET
;
A
#
# COMPACT_ATOMS: atom_id res chain seq x y z
N MET A 1 25.30 26.03 9.62
CA MET A 1 24.46 25.61 10.77
C MET A 1 23.52 24.55 10.22
N GLU A 2 23.86 23.28 10.41
CA GLU A 2 23.03 22.17 9.93
C GLU A 2 21.69 22.25 10.65
N ARG A 3 20.63 22.62 9.93
CA ARG A 3 19.29 22.51 10.49
C ARG A 3 19.06 21.04 10.75
N THR A 4 18.81 20.69 12.02
CA THR A 4 18.36 19.35 12.38
C THR A 4 17.16 18.98 11.49
N LEU A 5 16.97 17.70 11.20
CA LEU A 5 15.87 17.20 10.37
C LEU A 5 14.56 17.95 10.67
N TRP A 6 14.23 18.08 11.96
CA TRP A 6 13.02 18.68 12.52
C TRP A 6 12.91 20.21 12.41
N GLY A 7 13.99 20.90 12.04
CA GLY A 7 14.04 22.36 11.95
C GLY A 7 13.11 22.99 10.90
N HIS A 8 12.49 22.17 10.03
CA HIS A 8 11.54 22.61 9.02
C HIS A 8 10.07 22.42 9.43
N LEU A 9 9.80 21.65 10.48
CA LEU A 9 8.43 21.50 11.01
C LEU A 9 7.76 22.83 11.39
N PRO A 10 8.46 23.84 11.94
CA PRO A 10 7.86 25.14 12.23
C PRO A 10 7.22 25.85 11.03
N LEU A 11 7.54 25.47 9.79
CA LEU A 11 6.87 26.00 8.60
C LEU A 11 5.35 25.71 8.60
N LEU A 12 4.92 24.63 9.26
CA LEU A 12 3.50 24.29 9.41
C LEU A 12 2.71 25.32 10.21
N VAL A 13 3.37 26.12 11.05
CA VAL A 13 2.72 27.19 11.81
C VAL A 13 2.21 28.30 10.88
N ARG A 14 2.76 28.41 9.66
CA ARG A 14 2.28 29.34 8.63
C ARG A 14 0.99 28.90 7.96
N ALA A 15 0.55 27.66 8.18
CA ALA A 15 -0.70 27.17 7.66
C ALA A 15 -1.87 27.98 8.24
N ASN A 16 -2.81 28.35 7.39
CA ASN A 16 -3.93 29.20 7.79
C ASN A 16 -4.90 28.53 8.77
N SER A 17 -4.87 27.19 8.88
CA SER A 17 -5.75 26.43 9.75
C SER A 17 -5.25 25.01 10.02
N LYS A 18 -5.87 24.34 11.01
CA LYS A 18 -5.67 22.90 11.27
C LYS A 18 -6.01 22.05 10.04
N GLU A 19 -7.08 22.41 9.34
CA GLU A 19 -7.58 21.70 8.15
C GLU A 19 -6.56 21.76 7.00
N SER A 20 -5.77 22.83 6.92
CA SER A 20 -4.69 22.95 5.94
C SER A 20 -3.57 21.94 6.23
N VAL A 21 -3.17 21.80 7.51
CA VAL A 21 -2.18 20.79 7.92
C VAL A 21 -2.73 19.37 7.72
N GLU A 22 -4.01 19.17 8.02
CA GLU A 22 -4.71 17.92 7.78
C GLU A 22 -4.70 17.53 6.30
N TYR A 23 -5.04 18.47 5.42
CA TYR A 23 -5.00 18.27 3.97
C TYR A 23 -3.60 17.90 3.50
N ILE A 24 -2.56 18.60 3.96
CA ILE A 24 -1.17 18.27 3.62
C ILE A 24 -0.87 16.81 3.97
N LEU A 25 -1.18 16.38 5.20
CA LEU A 25 -0.93 15.00 5.65
C LEU A 25 -1.69 13.97 4.79
N GLN A 26 -2.96 14.22 4.48
CA GLN A 26 -3.75 13.34 3.63
C GLN A 26 -3.19 13.25 2.21
N THR A 27 -2.80 14.39 1.62
CA THR A 27 -2.18 14.44 0.29
C THR A 27 -0.86 13.66 0.28
N LEU A 28 -0.01 13.83 1.30
CA LEU A 28 1.23 13.04 1.44
C LEU A 28 0.95 11.54 1.56
N TRP A 29 -0.13 11.15 2.25
CA TRP A 29 -0.50 9.75 2.38
C TRP A 29 -1.02 9.17 1.07
N ARG A 30 -1.92 9.89 0.38
CA ARG A 30 -2.49 9.49 -0.92
C ARG A 30 -1.40 9.28 -1.95
N THR A 31 -0.43 10.19 -1.98
CA THR A 31 0.68 10.20 -2.95
C THR A 31 1.91 9.41 -2.48
N ARG A 32 1.80 8.59 -1.42
CA ARG A 32 2.94 7.87 -0.82
C ARG A 32 3.66 6.93 -1.79
N LYS A 33 2.96 6.40 -2.81
CA LYS A 33 3.51 5.47 -3.81
C LYS A 33 3.98 6.16 -5.10
N THR A 34 3.39 7.31 -5.43
CA THR A 34 3.57 7.99 -6.72
C THR A 34 4.44 9.23 -6.61
N GLY A 35 4.60 9.78 -5.41
CA GLY A 35 5.15 11.13 -5.21
C GLY A 35 4.10 12.21 -5.46
N LEU A 36 4.41 13.44 -5.03
CA LEU A 36 3.55 14.61 -5.25
C LEU A 36 3.80 15.16 -6.64
N ASP A 37 2.73 15.48 -7.35
CA ASP A 37 2.79 16.21 -8.61
C ASP A 37 3.02 17.72 -8.38
N ALA A 38 3.19 18.45 -9.49
CA ALA A 38 3.49 19.88 -9.44
C ALA A 38 2.33 20.73 -8.88
N ASP A 39 1.08 20.31 -9.08
CA ASP A 39 -0.09 21.07 -8.65
C ASP A 39 -0.33 20.91 -7.15
N ASP A 40 -0.23 19.68 -6.64
CA ASP A 40 -0.25 19.38 -5.20
C ASP A 40 0.89 20.13 -4.49
N ARG A 41 2.11 20.17 -5.07
CA ARG A 41 3.24 20.94 -4.52
C ARG A 41 2.94 22.44 -4.43
N ARG A 42 2.43 23.04 -5.50
CA ARG A 42 2.07 24.47 -5.54
C ARG A 42 0.99 24.81 -4.52
N LEU A 43 -0.03 23.96 -4.41
CA LEU A 43 -1.11 24.15 -3.44
C LEU A 43 -0.58 24.12 -2.00
N ILE A 44 0.31 23.18 -1.68
CA ILE A 44 0.94 23.12 -0.35
C ILE A 44 1.82 24.35 -0.09
N CYS A 45 2.61 24.79 -1.08
CA CYS A 45 3.37 26.04 -0.96
C CYS A 45 2.46 27.26 -0.70
N GLN A 46 1.31 27.35 -1.37
CA GLN A 46 0.33 28.40 -1.16
C GLN A 46 -0.27 28.35 0.24
N MET A 47 -0.65 27.16 0.73
CA MET A 47 -1.20 26.97 2.09
C MET A 47 -0.20 27.36 3.18
N LEU A 48 1.09 27.10 2.95
CA LEU A 48 2.18 27.38 3.88
C LEU A 48 2.82 28.76 3.66
N GLN A 49 2.32 29.53 2.67
CA GLN A 49 2.83 30.85 2.31
C GLN A 49 4.35 30.84 2.06
N LEU A 50 4.84 29.80 1.37
CA LEU A 50 6.26 29.63 1.07
C LEU A 50 6.64 30.44 -0.18
N GLN A 51 7.74 31.18 -0.08
CA GLN A 51 8.31 31.94 -1.21
C GLN A 51 9.23 31.08 -2.07
N ASN A 52 9.86 30.06 -1.48
CA ASN A 52 10.80 29.16 -2.14
C ASN A 52 10.32 27.71 -2.01
N GLU A 53 10.22 26.99 -3.12
CA GLU A 53 9.91 25.55 -3.10
C GLU A 53 11.02 24.71 -2.47
N SER A 54 12.25 25.24 -2.38
CA SER A 54 13.40 24.54 -1.77
C SER A 54 13.19 24.23 -0.28
N ASP A 55 12.36 25.01 0.41
CA ASP A 55 12.03 24.79 1.82
C ASP A 55 10.95 23.70 2.01
N LEU A 56 10.23 23.34 0.93
CA LEU A 56 9.16 22.36 0.98
C LEU A 56 9.71 20.95 1.16
N ASP A 57 10.74 20.56 0.39
CA ASP A 57 11.22 19.17 0.40
C ASP A 57 11.70 18.70 1.79
N PRO A 58 12.51 19.48 2.54
CA PRO A 58 12.87 19.11 3.91
C PRO A 58 11.66 18.94 4.85
N LEU A 59 10.64 19.79 4.71
CA LEU A 59 9.39 19.65 5.47
C LEU A 59 8.66 18.36 5.11
N LEU A 60 8.54 18.04 3.82
CA LEU A 60 7.89 16.81 3.36
C LEU A 60 8.61 15.57 3.88
N VAL A 61 9.95 15.60 3.95
CA VAL A 61 10.74 14.51 4.54
C VAL A 61 10.38 14.32 6.02
N CYS A 62 10.30 15.39 6.81
CA CYS A 62 9.90 15.33 8.23
C CYS A 62 8.54 14.66 8.40
N LEU A 63 7.55 15.13 7.62
CA LEU A 63 6.19 14.63 7.69
C LEU A 63 6.13 13.15 7.29
N ARG A 64 6.77 12.77 6.19
CA ARG A 64 6.82 11.37 5.74
C ARG A 64 7.49 10.45 6.77
N MET A 65 8.54 10.92 7.43
CA MET A 65 9.18 10.15 8.51
C MET A 65 8.23 9.94 9.70
N LEU A 66 7.52 10.98 10.14
CA LEU A 66 6.51 10.87 11.20
C LEU A 66 5.39 9.90 10.82
N MET A 67 4.86 10.03 9.62
CA MET A 67 3.81 9.14 9.11
C MET A 67 4.31 7.69 9.06
N ARG A 68 5.54 7.46 8.60
CA ARG A 68 6.13 6.13 8.55
C ARG A 68 6.27 5.52 9.94
N LYS A 69 6.83 6.26 10.90
CA LYS A 69 6.93 5.79 12.29
C LYS A 69 5.55 5.52 12.90
N CYS A 70 4.60 6.44 12.72
CA CYS A 70 3.24 6.30 13.23
C CYS A 70 2.51 5.05 12.73
N VAL A 71 2.65 4.74 11.43
CA VAL A 71 1.88 3.67 10.78
C VAL A 71 2.58 2.33 10.85
N TYR A 72 3.88 2.28 10.54
CA TYR A 72 4.62 1.03 10.33
C TYR A 72 5.32 0.51 11.59
N GLU A 73 5.70 1.40 12.51
CA GLU A 73 6.19 0.97 13.82
C GLU A 73 4.94 0.74 14.69
N ASN A 74 4.87 -0.37 15.43
CA ASN A 74 3.71 -0.77 16.24
C ASN A 74 3.51 0.12 17.49
N ILE A 75 3.58 1.43 17.30
CA ILE A 75 3.46 2.47 18.31
C ILE A 75 1.99 2.61 18.70
N SER A 76 1.74 2.67 20.01
CA SER A 76 0.42 2.92 20.57
C SER A 76 0.00 4.37 20.34
N LYS A 77 -1.30 4.69 20.45
CA LYS A 77 -1.75 6.08 20.29
C LYS A 77 -1.10 7.02 21.31
N ASP A 78 -0.94 6.56 22.54
CA ASP A 78 -0.40 7.34 23.66
C ASP A 78 1.11 7.59 23.53
N ASP A 79 1.80 6.79 22.72
CA ASP A 79 3.23 6.88 22.49
C ASP A 79 3.60 7.76 21.28
N ILE A 80 2.63 8.20 20.47
CA ILE A 80 2.90 9.04 19.28
C ILE A 80 3.64 10.33 19.65
N GLN A 81 3.31 10.92 20.81
CA GLN A 81 3.99 12.12 21.31
C GLN A 81 5.50 11.91 21.54
N LYS A 82 5.96 10.67 21.76
CA LYS A 82 7.38 10.32 21.95
C LYS A 82 8.17 10.34 20.63
N LEU A 83 7.50 10.47 19.49
CA LEU A 83 8.14 10.58 18.18
C LEU A 83 8.83 11.92 17.94
N PHE A 84 8.43 12.94 18.68
CA PHE A 84 8.93 14.30 18.50
C PHE A 84 10.06 14.58 19.50
N PRO A 85 11.18 15.16 19.03
CA PRO A 85 12.24 15.56 19.94
C PRO A 85 11.93 16.95 20.55
N SER A 86 12.69 17.33 21.58
CA SER A 86 12.43 18.53 22.39
C SER A 86 12.56 19.85 21.62
N GLU A 87 13.19 19.85 20.44
CA GLU A 87 13.35 21.05 19.60
C GLU A 87 12.04 21.43 18.88
N VAL A 88 11.07 20.52 18.79
CA VAL A 88 9.78 20.79 18.16
C VAL A 88 8.86 21.52 19.13
N LEU A 89 8.27 22.63 18.67
CA LEU A 89 7.36 23.45 19.48
C LEU A 89 6.20 22.60 20.06
N PRO A 90 5.87 22.71 21.36
CA PRO A 90 4.84 21.89 22.00
C PRO A 90 3.46 21.96 21.33
N GLU A 91 3.05 23.14 20.86
CA GLU A 91 1.76 23.30 20.16
C GLU A 91 1.73 22.51 18.86
N LEU A 92 2.85 22.50 18.13
CA LEU A 92 2.97 21.74 16.89
C LEU A 92 3.01 20.23 17.15
N GLN A 93 3.72 19.81 18.20
CA GLN A 93 3.71 18.41 18.65
C GLN A 93 2.29 17.95 18.98
N ARG A 94 1.51 18.78 19.71
CA ARG A 94 0.11 18.48 20.06
C ARG A 94 -0.77 18.35 18.83
N LEU A 95 -0.67 19.31 17.90
CA LEU A 95 -1.41 19.30 16.63
C LEU A 95 -1.10 18.04 15.80
N LEU A 96 0.18 17.78 15.56
CA LEU A 96 0.62 16.64 14.77
C LEU A 96 0.28 15.31 15.45
N THR A 97 0.43 15.21 16.77
CA THR A 97 0.02 14.02 17.53
C THR A 97 -1.47 13.75 17.33
N LEU A 98 -2.32 14.76 17.46
CA LEU A 98 -3.76 14.62 17.31
C LEU A 98 -4.15 14.18 15.89
N LEU A 99 -3.54 14.77 14.85
CA LEU A 99 -3.79 14.40 13.46
C LEU A 99 -3.26 12.99 13.14
N LEU A 100 -2.07 12.64 13.59
CA LEU A 100 -1.50 11.30 13.40
C LEU A 100 -2.33 10.22 14.11
N GLN A 101 -2.78 10.46 15.34
CA GLN A 101 -3.69 9.56 16.06
C GLN A 101 -5.04 9.38 15.35
N LYS A 102 -5.56 10.44 14.74
CA LYS A 102 -6.80 10.43 13.94
C LYS A 102 -6.65 9.49 12.74
N PHE A 103 -5.55 9.60 11.98
CA PHE A 103 -5.37 8.85 10.74
C PHE A 103 -4.72 7.47 10.88
N GLN A 104 -4.07 7.19 12.01
CA GLN A 104 -3.29 5.96 12.19
C GLN A 104 -4.06 4.68 11.83
N ARG A 105 -5.34 4.58 12.23
CA ARG A 105 -6.15 3.37 11.98
C ARG A 105 -6.41 3.16 10.50
N GLU A 106 -6.84 4.21 9.81
CA GLU A 106 -7.14 4.20 8.38
C GLU A 106 -5.87 3.89 7.57
N TRP A 107 -4.78 4.58 7.87
CA TRP A 107 -3.51 4.37 7.19
C TRP A 107 -2.92 2.97 7.43
N ARG A 108 -3.10 2.39 8.62
CA ARG A 108 -2.71 0.98 8.85
C ARG A 108 -3.57 0.01 8.05
N ALA A 109 -4.87 0.29 7.88
CA ALA A 109 -5.73 -0.50 7.02
C ALA A 109 -5.29 -0.38 5.54
N ASP A 110 -4.99 0.83 5.07
CA ASP A 110 -4.47 1.07 3.73
C ASP A 110 -3.17 0.30 3.46
N VAL A 111 -2.22 0.30 4.41
CA VAL A 111 -0.97 -0.48 4.29
C VAL A 111 -1.26 -1.98 4.27
N HIS A 112 -2.25 -2.44 5.04
CA HIS A 112 -2.67 -3.83 5.00
C HIS A 112 -3.32 -4.18 3.65
N MET A 113 -4.09 -3.28 3.04
CA MET A 113 -4.67 -3.48 1.71
C MET A 113 -3.61 -3.38 0.61
N ASP A 114 -2.59 -2.54 0.79
CA ASP A 114 -1.45 -2.39 -0.12
C ASP A 114 -0.58 -3.65 -0.21
N LYS A 115 -0.57 -4.47 0.85
CA LYS A 115 -0.03 -5.83 0.77
C LYS A 115 -0.97 -6.60 -0.14
N VAL A 116 -0.65 -6.60 -1.45
CA VAL A 116 -1.27 -7.45 -2.45
C VAL A 116 -1.30 -8.86 -1.87
N SER A 117 -2.45 -9.27 -1.35
CA SER A 117 -2.70 -10.67 -1.06
C SER A 117 -2.89 -11.31 -2.41
N LEU A 118 -1.82 -11.93 -2.92
CA LEU A 118 -1.96 -12.79 -4.07
C LEU A 118 -2.93 -13.91 -3.66
N PRO A 119 -4.05 -14.11 -4.38
CA PRO A 119 -4.95 -15.21 -4.09
C PRO A 119 -4.15 -16.50 -4.14
N ARG A 120 -4.26 -17.31 -3.08
CA ARG A 120 -3.61 -18.61 -3.03
C ARG A 120 -4.57 -19.66 -3.56
N LEU A 121 -4.07 -20.55 -4.41
CA LEU A 121 -4.82 -21.72 -4.82
C LEU A 121 -4.91 -22.69 -3.63
N LYS A 122 -6.11 -22.88 -3.10
CA LYS A 122 -6.39 -23.78 -1.98
C LYS A 122 -6.73 -25.19 -2.44
N THR A 123 -7.50 -25.32 -3.51
CA THR A 123 -7.94 -26.61 -4.04
C THR A 123 -8.14 -26.51 -5.54
N MET A 124 -7.76 -27.56 -6.26
CA MET A 124 -8.03 -27.74 -7.67
C MET A 124 -8.76 -29.07 -7.85
N THR A 125 -9.89 -29.08 -8.54
CA THR A 125 -10.59 -30.30 -8.97
C THR A 125 -10.77 -30.27 -10.48
N TRP A 126 -10.81 -31.45 -11.09
CA TRP A 126 -11.02 -31.58 -12.52
C TRP A 126 -12.03 -32.69 -12.81
N ASN A 127 -12.84 -32.49 -13.85
CA ASN A 127 -13.79 -33.47 -14.37
C ASN A 127 -13.72 -33.49 -15.90
N LEU A 128 -13.96 -34.65 -16.51
CA LEU A 128 -14.07 -34.75 -17.96
C LEU A 128 -15.54 -34.58 -18.36
N ALA A 129 -15.84 -33.58 -19.17
CA ALA A 129 -17.17 -33.40 -19.75
C ALA A 129 -17.23 -34.04 -21.13
N THR A 130 -17.96 -35.14 -21.24
CA THR A 130 -18.39 -35.72 -22.52
C THR A 130 -19.74 -35.10 -22.87
N GLN A 131 -19.82 -34.33 -23.96
CA GLN A 131 -21.11 -33.86 -24.44
C GLN A 131 -21.83 -35.03 -25.15
N ASP A 132 -23.13 -35.21 -24.92
CA ASP A 132 -23.97 -36.32 -25.40
C ASP A 132 -24.20 -36.34 -26.93
N SER A 133 -23.18 -36.02 -27.73
CA SER A 133 -23.23 -36.07 -29.19
C SER A 133 -22.00 -36.79 -29.72
N GLU A 134 -22.21 -37.79 -30.57
CA GLU A 134 -21.23 -38.78 -31.06
C GLU A 134 -19.98 -38.21 -31.78
N VAL A 135 -19.86 -36.88 -31.92
CA VAL A 135 -18.83 -36.23 -32.77
C VAL A 135 -18.05 -35.10 -32.04
N ARG A 136 -18.20 -34.89 -30.72
CA ARG A 136 -17.47 -33.80 -30.03
C ARG A 136 -16.31 -34.31 -29.18
N GLU A 137 -15.13 -33.71 -29.35
CA GLU A 137 -13.94 -33.99 -28.54
C GLU A 137 -14.22 -33.72 -27.05
N PRO A 138 -13.73 -34.58 -26.13
CA PRO A 138 -13.96 -34.41 -24.70
C PRO A 138 -13.21 -33.18 -24.17
N VAL A 139 -13.84 -32.44 -23.27
CA VAL A 139 -13.30 -31.19 -22.71
C VAL A 139 -13.06 -31.35 -21.21
N ALA A 140 -11.93 -30.87 -20.71
CA ALA A 140 -11.62 -30.89 -19.29
C ALA A 140 -12.26 -29.67 -18.59
N VAL A 141 -13.03 -29.91 -17.53
CA VAL A 141 -13.58 -28.86 -16.66
C VAL A 141 -12.70 -28.75 -15.44
N ILE A 142 -12.06 -27.60 -15.25
CA ILE A 142 -11.20 -27.32 -14.09
C ILE A 142 -11.93 -26.37 -13.15
N ASN A 143 -11.93 -26.69 -11.86
CA ASN A 143 -12.43 -25.83 -10.80
C ASN A 143 -11.29 -25.48 -9.84
N LEU A 144 -11.12 -24.19 -9.58
CA LEU A 144 -10.12 -23.65 -8.66
C LEU A 144 -10.84 -22.98 -7.50
N LYS A 145 -10.41 -23.31 -6.28
CA LYS A 145 -10.77 -22.58 -5.07
C LYS A 145 -9.62 -21.67 -4.68
N LEU A 146 -9.86 -20.37 -4.72
CA LEU A 146 -8.90 -19.34 -4.34
C LEU A 146 -9.20 -18.81 -2.94
N GLN A 147 -8.17 -18.60 -2.14
CA GLN A 147 -8.25 -18.01 -0.81
C GLN A 147 -7.45 -16.71 -0.77
N ASN A 148 -8.08 -15.64 -0.30
CA ASN A 148 -7.38 -14.40 0.04
C ASN A 148 -7.01 -14.39 1.52
N ASP A 149 -5.74 -14.11 1.82
CA ASP A 149 -5.20 -14.01 3.19
C ASP A 149 -5.60 -12.71 3.92
N MET A 150 -6.70 -12.06 3.50
CA MET A 150 -7.20 -10.87 4.17
C MET A 150 -7.89 -11.25 5.50
N GLN A 151 -8.08 -10.26 6.38
CA GLN A 151 -8.72 -10.40 7.70
C GLN A 151 -10.10 -11.09 7.69
N CYS A 152 -10.71 -11.27 6.52
CA CYS A 152 -11.82 -12.19 6.30
C CYS A 152 -11.42 -13.16 5.18
N PRO A 153 -11.34 -14.49 5.45
CA PRO A 153 -11.04 -15.48 4.42
C PRO A 153 -12.22 -15.55 3.44
N GLN A 154 -12.16 -14.73 2.40
CA GLN A 154 -13.10 -14.81 1.30
C GLN A 154 -12.62 -15.88 0.34
N GLU A 155 -13.43 -16.93 0.17
CA GLU A 155 -13.21 -17.94 -0.86
C GLU A 155 -13.84 -17.49 -2.16
N SER A 156 -13.14 -17.71 -3.27
CA SER A 156 -13.66 -17.48 -4.62
C SER A 156 -13.49 -18.74 -5.44
N ASP A 157 -14.59 -19.19 -6.06
CA ASP A 157 -14.61 -20.35 -6.93
C ASP A 157 -14.53 -19.89 -8.40
N LEU A 158 -13.58 -20.47 -9.15
CA LEU A 158 -13.43 -20.24 -10.57
C LEU A 158 -13.53 -21.57 -11.32
N SER A 159 -14.40 -21.63 -12.32
CA SER A 159 -14.61 -22.81 -13.16
C SER A 159 -14.43 -22.46 -14.62
N PHE A 160 -13.63 -23.24 -15.34
CA PHE A 160 -13.40 -23.04 -16.77
C PHE A 160 -13.18 -24.36 -17.50
N GLN A 161 -13.32 -24.31 -18.81
CA GLN A 161 -13.21 -25.47 -19.70
C GLN A 161 -11.95 -25.36 -20.55
N LEU A 162 -11.21 -26.45 -20.67
CA LEU A 162 -10.01 -26.54 -21.49
C LEU A 162 -10.13 -27.66 -22.52
N ALA A 163 -9.87 -27.33 -23.77
CA ALA A 163 -9.60 -28.33 -24.80
C ALA A 163 -8.23 -28.99 -24.55
N LYS A 164 -8.01 -30.17 -25.16
CA LYS A 164 -6.78 -30.96 -25.02
C LYS A 164 -5.52 -30.14 -25.30
N GLU A 165 -5.50 -29.40 -26.41
CA GLU A 165 -4.33 -28.63 -26.84
C GLU A 165 -4.01 -27.46 -25.87
N THR A 166 -5.05 -26.83 -25.32
CA THR A 166 -4.90 -25.76 -24.32
C THR A 166 -4.38 -26.31 -23.00
N LEU A 167 -4.88 -27.47 -22.58
CA LEU A 167 -4.42 -28.14 -21.37
C LEU A 167 -2.96 -28.57 -21.49
N ASP A 168 -2.55 -29.14 -22.63
CA ASP A 168 -1.16 -29.52 -22.90
C ASP A 168 -0.22 -28.31 -22.84
N THR A 169 -0.63 -27.20 -23.46
CA THR A 169 0.12 -25.93 -23.41
C THR A 169 0.25 -25.40 -21.97
N MET A 170 -0.84 -25.47 -21.19
CA MET A 170 -0.83 -25.07 -19.79
C MET A 170 0.09 -25.97 -18.94
N LEU A 171 0.09 -27.28 -19.15
CA LEU A 171 0.99 -28.18 -18.43
C LEU A 171 2.45 -27.88 -18.74
N LYS A 172 2.79 -27.68 -20.02
CA LYS A 172 4.14 -27.29 -20.44
C LYS A 172 4.61 -26.00 -19.76
N SER A 173 3.75 -24.99 -19.65
CA SER A 173 4.11 -23.74 -18.97
C SER A 173 4.32 -23.93 -17.47
N VAL A 174 3.46 -24.70 -16.79
CA VAL A 174 3.60 -25.02 -15.35
C VAL A 174 4.88 -25.80 -15.08
N TYR A 175 5.24 -26.77 -15.92
CA TYR A 175 6.52 -27.49 -15.83
C TYR A 175 7.71 -26.54 -16.01
N SER A 176 7.65 -25.63 -16.99
CA SER A 176 8.71 -24.63 -17.17
C SER A 176 8.84 -23.70 -15.96
N ILE A 177 7.73 -23.28 -15.33
CA ILE A 177 7.75 -22.46 -14.12
C ILE A 177 8.39 -23.23 -12.96
N ARG A 178 8.04 -24.51 -12.78
CA ARG A 178 8.65 -25.38 -11.75
C ARG A 178 10.16 -25.44 -11.92
N ASP A 179 10.64 -25.63 -13.14
CA ASP A 179 12.07 -25.76 -13.42
C ASP A 179 12.81 -24.43 -13.16
N GLN A 180 12.22 -23.29 -13.55
CA GLN A 180 12.77 -21.97 -13.23
C GLN A 180 12.86 -21.70 -11.73
N LEU A 181 11.81 -22.04 -10.98
CA LEU A 181 11.79 -21.86 -9.52
C LEU A 181 12.76 -22.79 -8.80
N SER A 182 13.00 -23.99 -9.32
CA SER A 182 13.94 -24.96 -8.73
C SER A 182 15.39 -24.51 -8.94
N ASN A 183 15.72 -23.99 -10.12
CA ASN A 183 17.07 -23.53 -10.45
C ASN A 183 17.47 -22.22 -9.73
N MET A 184 16.50 -21.44 -9.25
CA MET A 184 16.75 -20.23 -8.46
C MET A 184 17.22 -20.52 -7.03
N GLY A 185 17.14 -21.76 -6.55
CA GLY A 185 17.59 -22.16 -5.21
C GLY A 185 19.06 -22.54 -5.10
N GLU A 186 19.82 -22.54 -6.20
CA GLU A 186 21.21 -23.01 -6.26
C GLU A 186 22.26 -21.89 -6.38
N THR A 187 21.87 -20.62 -6.17
CA THR A 187 22.76 -19.45 -6.15
C THR A 187 22.69 -18.72 -4.82
#